data_AF-A0A1Q4BVM2-F1
#
_entry.id   AF-A0A1Q4BVM2-F1
#
_cell.length_a   1.000
_cell.length_b   1.000
_cell.length_c   1.000
_cell.angle_alpha   90.00
_cell.angle_beta   90.00
_cell.angle_gamma   90.00
#
_symmetry.space_group_name_H-M   'P 1'
#
loop_
_entity.id
_entity.type
_entity.pdbx_description
1 polymer ?
#
loop_
_entity_poly.entity_id
_entity_poly.type
_entity_poly.pdbx_seq_one_letter_code
_entity_poly.pdbx_strand_id
1 'polypeptide(L)' 'MSALPEPGPRSECERLDAAADAAIAACGGDLRSTIRSLILANEFLEYELETKVSAGYMRGVKHGRFSTHNG' A
#
# COMPACT_ATOMS: atom_id res chain seq x y z
N MET A 1 -13.61 -12.10 20.61
CA MET A 1 -12.71 -12.02 19.44
C MET A 1 -11.42 -11.39 19.91
N SER A 2 -10.36 -12.19 20.14
CA SER A 2 -9.03 -11.65 20.46
C SER A 2 -8.49 -10.96 19.23
N ALA A 3 -8.20 -9.67 19.32
CA ALA A 3 -7.36 -9.01 18.34
C ALA A 3 -5.99 -9.68 18.39
N LEU A 4 -5.49 -10.15 17.23
CA LEU A 4 -4.09 -10.53 17.11
C LEU A 4 -3.23 -9.32 17.50
N PRO A 5 -2.07 -9.51 18.14
CA PRO A 5 -1.20 -8.40 18.47
C PRO A 5 -0.83 -7.66 17.18
N GLU A 6 -1.16 -6.37 17.13
CA GLU A 6 -0.77 -5.48 16.04
C GLU A 6 0.77 -5.57 15.90
N PRO A 7 1.29 -5.91 14.72
CA PRO A 7 2.73 -6.00 14.52
C PRO A 7 3.37 -4.65 14.91
N GLY A 8 4.35 -4.71 15.79
CA GLY A 8 5.10 -3.52 16.19
C GLY A 8 5.86 -2.91 14.99
N PRO A 9 6.35 -1.66 15.09
CA PRO A 9 7.00 -0.95 13.98
C PRO A 9 8.16 -1.72 13.35
N ARG A 10 8.91 -2.49 14.16
CA ARG A 10 10.02 -3.33 13.68
C ARG A 10 9.55 -4.49 12.81
N SER A 11 8.46 -5.16 13.20
CA SER A 11 7.88 -6.23 12.38
C SER A 11 7.25 -5.70 11.09
N GLU A 12 6.82 -4.44 11.06
CA GLU A 12 6.35 -3.84 9.81
C GLU A 12 7.51 -3.59 8.84
N CYS A 13 8.62 -3.04 9.32
CA CYS A 13 9.82 -2.89 8.50
C CYS A 13 10.28 -4.24 7.92
N GLU A 14 10.38 -5.28 8.73
CA GLU A 14 10.78 -6.62 8.27
C GLU A 14 9.82 -7.20 7.21
N ARG A 15 8.50 -6.96 7.37
CA ARG A 15 7.51 -7.35 6.38
C ARG A 15 7.66 -6.57 5.07
N LEU A 16 7.91 -5.27 5.15
CA LEU A 16 8.12 -4.41 3.98
C LEU A 16 9.40 -4.79 3.24
N ASP A 17 10.48 -5.06 3.96
CA ASP A 17 11.75 -5.51 3.39
C ASP A 17 11.57 -6.85 2.64
N ALA A 18 10.89 -7.82 3.26
CA ALA A 18 10.60 -9.11 2.61
C ALA A 18 9.72 -8.95 1.36
N ALA A 19 8.74 -8.04 1.39
CA ALA A 19 7.91 -7.75 0.22
C ALA A 19 8.70 -7.06 -0.90
N ALA A 20 9.62 -6.15 -0.55
CA ALA A 20 10.51 -5.49 -1.50
C ALA A 20 11.41 -6.51 -2.20
N ASP A 21 12.04 -7.42 -1.44
CA ASP A 21 12.87 -8.49 -1.98
C ASP A 21 12.09 -9.39 -2.95
N ALA A 22 10.84 -9.74 -2.60
CA ALA A 22 9.97 -10.51 -3.48
C ALA A 22 9.65 -9.77 -4.79
N ALA A 23 9.37 -8.46 -4.74
CA ALA A 23 9.10 -7.65 -5.91
C ALA A 23 10.33 -7.49 -6.83
N ILE A 24 11.52 -7.36 -6.23
CA ILE A 24 12.80 -7.32 -6.95
C ILE A 24 13.05 -8.67 -7.64
N ALA A 25 12.86 -9.78 -6.94
CA ALA A 25 13.01 -11.12 -7.49
C ALA A 25 12.04 -11.38 -8.65
N ALA A 26 10.78 -10.93 -8.54
CA ALA A 26 9.78 -11.06 -9.60
C ALA A 26 10.15 -10.28 -10.88
N CYS A 27 10.93 -9.20 -10.76
CA CYS A 27 11.44 -8.42 -11.89
C CYS A 27 12.84 -8.86 -12.34
N GLY A 28 13.34 -10.02 -11.89
CA GLY A 28 14.66 -10.54 -12.25
C GLY A 28 15.83 -9.69 -11.72
N GLY A 29 15.62 -8.92 -10.65
CA GLY A 29 16.62 -8.03 -10.07
C GLY A 29 16.70 -6.63 -10.71
N ASP A 30 15.90 -6.32 -11.74
CA ASP A 30 15.88 -4.97 -12.32
C ASP A 30 15.07 -4.00 -11.46
N LEU A 31 15.78 -3.24 -10.63
CA LEU A 31 15.21 -2.23 -9.75
C LEU A 31 14.36 -1.18 -10.49
N ARG A 32 14.73 -0.80 -11.72
CA ARG A 32 13.97 0.21 -12.47
C ARG A 32 12.64 -0.37 -12.93
N SER A 33 12.61 -1.63 -13.37
CA SER A 33 11.37 -2.33 -13.69
C SER A 33 10.52 -2.58 -12.44
N THR A 34 11.13 -2.96 -11.31
CA THR A 34 10.41 -3.10 -10.03
C THR A 34 9.73 -1.80 -9.61
N ILE A 35 10.46 -0.68 -9.61
CA ILE A 35 9.89 0.63 -9.23
C ILE A 35 8.73 1.01 -10.15
N ARG A 36 8.86 0.81 -11.47
CA ARG A 36 7.77 1.07 -12.43
C ARG A 36 6.54 0.20 -12.14
N SER A 37 6.74 -1.09 -11.89
CA SER A 37 5.65 -2.02 -11.56
C SER A 37 4.94 -1.63 -10.26
N LEU A 38 5.68 -1.20 -9.24
CA LEU A 38 5.10 -0.74 -7.97
C LEU A 38 4.31 0.57 -8.13
N ILE A 39 4.80 1.53 -8.94
CA ILE A 39 4.07 2.75 -9.26
C ILE A 39 2.76 2.43 -9.97
N LEU A 40 2.81 1.58 -11.02
CA LEU A 40 1.61 1.15 -11.74
C LEU A 40 0.60 0.42 -10.85
N ALA A 41 1.09 -0.43 -9.93
CA ALA A 41 0.23 -1.11 -8.97
C ALA A 41 -0.45 -0.12 -8.02
N ASN A 42 0.27 0.89 -7.54
CA ASN A 42 -0.30 1.93 -6.69
C ASN A 42 -1.35 2.75 -7.44
N GLU A 43 -1.07 3.21 -8.66
CA GLU A 43 -2.04 3.94 -9.50
C GLU A 43 -3.30 3.10 -9.75
N PHE A 44 -3.14 1.79 -10.00
CA PHE A 44 -4.26 0.87 -10.17
C PHE A 44 -5.11 0.77 -8.89
N LEU A 45 -4.47 0.61 -7.73
CA LEU A 45 -5.18 0.54 -6.44
C LEU A 45 -5.91 1.84 -6.12
N GLU A 46 -5.31 3.00 -6.39
CA GLU A 46 -5.94 4.31 -6.24
C GLU A 46 -7.18 4.42 -7.13
N TYR A 47 -7.06 4.05 -8.40
CA TYR A 47 -8.19 4.02 -9.34
C TYR A 47 -9.30 3.06 -8.90
N GLU A 48 -8.97 1.85 -8.45
CA GLU A 48 -9.95 0.91 -7.92
C GLU A 48 -10.67 1.48 -6.69
N LEU A 49 -9.95 2.19 -5.83
CA LEU A 49 -10.53 2.84 -4.67
C LEU A 49 -11.52 3.91 -5.12
N GLU A 50 -11.12 4.84 -5.98
CA GLU A 50 -12.01 5.89 -6.49
C GLU A 50 -13.29 5.35 -7.15
N THR A 51 -13.21 4.18 -7.79
CA THR A 51 -14.36 3.55 -8.46
C THR A 51 -15.24 2.72 -7.52
N LYS A 52 -14.70 2.16 -6.44
CA LYS A 52 -15.42 1.23 -5.56
C LYS A 52 -15.94 1.85 -4.26
N VAL A 53 -15.43 2.99 -3.81
CA VAL A 53 -15.97 3.66 -2.60
C VAL A 53 -17.06 4.69 -2.89
N SER A 54 -17.90 4.92 -1.88
CA SER A 54 -18.95 5.94 -1.97
C SER A 54 -18.37 7.35 -2.14
N ALA A 55 -19.13 8.22 -2.82
CA ALA A 55 -18.78 9.63 -2.95
C ALA A 55 -18.63 10.33 -1.58
N GLY A 56 -19.35 9.89 -0.55
CA GLY A 56 -19.20 10.40 0.82
C GLY A 56 -17.85 10.09 1.44
N TYR A 57 -17.34 8.87 1.24
CA TYR A 57 -16.02 8.45 1.69
C TYR A 57 -14.92 9.27 0.99
N MET A 58 -14.97 9.35 -0.34
CA MET A 58 -14.06 10.15 -1.17
C MET A 58 -13.99 11.61 -0.72
N ARG A 59 -15.15 12.22 -0.42
CA ARG A 59 -15.19 13.59 0.12
C ARG A 59 -14.50 13.67 1.48
N GLY A 60 -14.72 12.72 2.38
CA GLY A 60 -14.05 12.72 3.68
C GLY A 60 -12.54 12.59 3.57
N VAL A 61 -12.01 11.76 2.67
CA VAL A 61 -10.57 11.65 2.41
C VAL A 61 -10.00 12.98 1.89
N LYS A 62 -10.64 13.58 0.87
CA LYS A 62 -10.18 14.86 0.29
C LYS A 62 -10.18 16.03 1.28
N HIS A 63 -11.04 16.00 2.29
CA HIS A 63 -11.12 17.04 3.33
C HIS A 63 -10.36 16.66 4.60
N GLY A 64 -9.55 15.59 4.58
CA GLY A 64 -8.75 15.16 5.73
C GLY A 64 -9.57 14.66 6.93
N ARG A 65 -10.84 14.29 6.72
CA ARG A 65 -11.72 13.74 7.78
C ARG A 65 -11.40 12.29 8.11
N PHE A 66 -10.70 11.59 7.23
CA PHE A 66 -10.22 10.22 7.46
C PHE A 66 -8.69 10.23 7.37
N SER A 67 -8.03 9.65 8.37
CA SER A 67 -6.59 9.38 8.29
C SER A 67 -6.38 8.16 7.39
N THR A 68 -5.93 8.40 6.17
CA THR A 68 -5.22 7.38 5.40
C THR A 68 -3.86 7.17 6.04
N HIS A 69 -3.32 5.96 6.01
CA HIS A 69 -2.04 5.64 6.64
C HIS A 69 -0.96 6.63 6.19
N ASN A 70 -0.48 7.44 7.13
CA ASN A 70 0.71 8.27 6.94
C ASN A 70 1.87 7.33 7.27
N GLY A 71 2.64 6.96 6.24
CA GLY A 71 3.75 6.02 6.35
C GLY A 71 4.79 6.36 7.41
#